data_AF-A0A7C6A0U5-F1
#
_entry.id   AF-A0A7C6A0U5-F1
#
_cell.length_a   1.000
_cell.length_b   1.000
_cell.length_c   1.000
_cell.angle_alpha   90.00
_cell.angle_beta   90.00
_cell.angle_gamma   90.00
#
_symmetry.space_group_name_H-M   'P 1'
#
loop_
_entity.id
_entity.type
_entity.pdbx_description
1 polymer ?
#
loop_
_entity_poly.entity_id
_entity_poly.type
_entity_poly.pdbx_seq_one_letter_code
_entity_poly.pdbx_strand_id
1 'polypeptide(L)'
;MKKKLVMLLAGLLTVLSMGFGLAQFSDVPAGHWAKEAVEALAAKGIIVGFPDGTYRGNETLTRYQAALIIYRLLQQIEEELKAKGESPTMEAMSSEDIEALKNAVQELAAELAALGVRVSALEDSAATKEDIARLEALIEELKAQPMPEPGMDQAALQDLADRVEAASIAADTALAQAQQLAEQLDALAQDVEGVKGDLAALQTQVEANAQAIQALNELAVLLNQDVLALQDRVTALEKGLADLQGINFEEFASKEDVAAVQEFAAALRSDLVGLSEKVSKLEGTVGDLSGKVATLQRNAFTIGGSLSLGYGAFAGSGTQFDIDRVFSSNFSTGDRDSDGLVVDHEDLGQNAEGQTSATLSL
;
A
#
# COMPACT_ATOMS: atom_id res chain seq x y z
N MET A 1 14.88 40.57 -7.27
CA MET A 1 14.97 39.53 -6.23
C MET A 1 15.58 38.22 -6.72
N LYS A 2 15.20 37.68 -7.89
CA LYS A 2 15.73 36.41 -8.42
C LYS A 2 17.26 36.38 -8.69
N LYS A 3 17.86 37.49 -9.16
CA LYS A 3 19.31 37.56 -9.43
C LYS A 3 20.20 37.63 -8.18
N LYS A 4 19.70 38.22 -7.07
CA LYS A 4 20.42 38.29 -5.79
C LYS A 4 20.36 36.96 -5.04
N LEU A 5 19.24 36.24 -5.14
CA LEU A 5 19.09 34.90 -4.57
C LEU A 5 20.01 33.88 -5.26
N VAL A 6 20.14 33.96 -6.59
CA VAL A 6 21.06 33.10 -7.37
C VAL A 6 22.53 33.40 -7.05
N MET A 7 22.88 34.66 -6.76
CA MET A 7 24.24 35.02 -6.31
C MET A 7 24.53 34.54 -4.88
N LEU A 8 23.55 34.60 -3.96
CA LEU A 8 23.68 34.04 -2.62
C LEU A 8 23.76 32.51 -2.63
N LEU A 9 22.99 31.85 -3.50
CA LEU A 9 23.07 30.40 -3.70
C LEU A 9 24.37 29.97 -4.38
N ALA A 10 24.88 30.73 -5.35
CA ALA A 10 26.17 30.47 -5.98
C ALA A 10 27.34 30.70 -5.00
N GLY A 11 27.24 31.72 -4.13
CA GLY A 11 28.19 31.97 -3.04
C GLY A 11 28.20 30.85 -1.99
N LEU A 12 27.00 30.41 -1.57
CA LEU A 12 26.83 29.29 -0.65
C LEU A 12 27.35 27.97 -1.26
N LEU A 13 27.10 27.74 -2.56
CA LEU A 13 27.59 26.57 -3.28
C LEU A 13 29.12 26.59 -3.48
N THR A 14 29.74 27.77 -3.65
CA THR A 14 31.20 27.89 -3.69
C THR A 14 31.85 27.65 -2.32
N VAL A 15 31.22 28.06 -1.22
CA VAL A 15 31.69 27.78 0.15
C VAL A 15 31.51 26.31 0.51
N LEU A 16 30.41 25.68 0.09
CA LEU A 16 30.19 24.23 0.20
C LEU A 16 31.10 23.39 -0.71
N SER A 17 31.77 23.99 -1.70
CA SER A 17 32.77 23.31 -2.55
C SER A 17 34.20 23.39 -2.01
N MET A 18 34.45 24.19 -0.97
CA MET A 18 35.74 24.24 -0.25
C MET A 18 35.65 23.35 1.00
N GLY A 19 35.57 22.03 0.84
CA GLY A 19 35.41 21.19 2.03
C GLY A 19 35.40 19.68 1.83
N PHE A 20 36.24 19.13 0.96
CA PHE A 20 36.57 17.68 0.99
C PHE A 20 38.06 17.46 0.68
N GLY A 21 38.93 18.35 1.14
CA GLY A 21 40.36 18.11 1.21
C GLY A 21 40.67 17.43 2.54
N LEU A 22 41.39 16.31 2.50
CA LEU A 22 41.90 15.58 3.67
C LEU A 22 42.36 16.57 4.76
N ALA A 23 41.61 16.64 5.86
CA ALA A 23 41.81 17.64 6.90
C ALA A 23 43.15 17.39 7.62
N GLN A 24 44.18 18.12 7.22
CA GLN A 24 45.45 18.17 7.92
C GLN A 24 45.41 19.35 8.90
N PHE A 25 45.38 19.07 10.20
CA PHE A 25 45.42 20.12 11.23
C PHE A 25 46.78 20.83 11.22
N SER A 26 46.77 22.15 11.32
CA SER A 26 47.98 23.00 11.20
C SER A 26 48.97 22.80 12.35
N ASP A 27 48.50 22.31 13.49
CA ASP A 27 49.23 22.08 14.74
C ASP A 27 49.56 20.59 14.99
N VAL A 28 49.36 19.70 14.00
CA VAL A 28 49.73 18.28 14.06
C VAL A 28 50.81 17.99 13.01
N PRO A 29 52.12 18.07 13.37
CA PRO A 29 53.22 17.91 12.42
C PRO A 29 53.32 16.51 11.81
N ALA A 30 53.91 16.42 10.62
CA ALA A 30 54.26 15.14 10.00
C ALA A 30 55.25 14.36 10.89
N GLY A 31 54.88 13.14 11.28
CA GLY A 31 55.66 12.28 12.18
C GLY A 31 55.30 12.37 13.67
N HIS A 32 54.29 13.18 14.04
CA HIS A 32 53.76 13.19 15.40
C HIS A 32 53.03 11.87 15.72
N TRP A 33 53.25 11.30 16.91
CA TRP A 33 52.70 9.98 17.29
C TRP A 33 51.17 9.89 17.20
N ALA A 34 50.47 11.00 17.46
CA ALA A 34 49.01 11.08 17.42
C ALA A 34 48.45 11.34 16.01
N LYS A 35 49.30 11.65 15.03
CA LYS A 35 48.88 12.12 13.70
C LYS A 35 47.91 11.14 13.04
N GLU A 36 48.29 9.88 12.96
CA GLU A 36 47.51 8.83 12.29
C GLU A 36 46.16 8.62 12.96
N ALA A 37 46.11 8.64 14.30
CA ALA A 37 44.87 8.50 15.06
C ALA A 37 43.95 9.71 14.88
N VAL A 38 44.51 10.92 14.93
CA VAL A 38 43.76 12.17 14.78
C VAL A 38 43.22 12.30 13.36
N GLU A 39 44.01 12.00 12.34
CA GLU A 39 43.57 12.00 10.93
C GLU A 39 42.49 10.93 10.69
N ALA A 40 42.60 9.74 11.28
CA ALA A 40 41.58 8.70 11.16
C ALA A 40 40.24 9.11 11.80
N LEU A 41 40.29 9.72 12.99
CA LEU A 41 39.10 10.22 13.68
C LEU A 41 38.49 11.45 12.97
N ALA A 42 39.33 12.30 12.35
CA ALA A 42 38.87 13.42 11.55
C ALA A 42 38.24 13.00 10.23
N ALA A 43 38.81 11.98 9.57
CA ALA A 43 38.23 11.40 8.36
C ALA A 43 36.85 10.76 8.62
N LYS A 44 36.63 10.27 9.84
CA LYS A 44 35.33 9.76 10.33
C LYS A 44 34.41 10.86 10.89
N GLY A 45 34.81 12.12 10.84
CA GLY A 45 34.02 13.24 11.36
C GLY A 45 33.86 13.29 12.89
N ILE A 46 34.56 12.43 13.63
CA ILE A 46 34.50 12.35 15.09
C ILE A 46 35.22 13.57 15.70
N ILE A 47 36.36 13.93 15.11
CA ILE A 47 37.16 15.12 15.48
C ILE A 47 37.12 16.11 14.33
N VAL A 48 36.61 17.32 14.58
CA VAL A 48 36.48 18.35 13.54
C VAL A 48 37.54 19.44 13.67
N GLY A 49 38.19 19.53 14.83
CA GLY A 49 39.12 20.62 15.16
C GLY A 49 38.40 21.94 15.41
N PHE A 50 39.18 23.00 15.52
CA PHE A 50 38.71 24.36 15.76
C PHE A 50 38.56 25.15 14.45
N PRO A 51 37.79 26.25 14.44
CA PRO A 51 37.58 27.07 13.25
C PRO A 51 38.86 27.66 12.64
N ASP A 52 39.94 27.76 13.43
CA ASP A 52 41.27 28.19 13.00
C ASP A 52 42.10 27.07 12.33
N GLY A 53 41.53 25.87 12.19
CA GLY A 53 42.17 24.71 11.58
C GLY A 53 43.11 23.94 12.51
N THR A 54 43.04 24.16 13.82
CA THR A 54 43.86 23.47 14.83
C THR A 54 43.13 22.30 15.51
N TYR A 55 43.89 21.33 16.05
CA TYR A 55 43.40 20.22 16.86
C TYR A 55 43.49 20.49 18.38
N ARG A 56 44.52 21.23 18.80
CA ARG A 56 44.86 21.61 20.19
C ARG A 56 45.06 20.43 21.14
N GLY A 57 45.72 19.37 20.67
CA GLY A 57 45.89 18.11 21.43
C GLY A 57 46.66 18.19 22.74
N ASN A 58 47.35 19.30 23.03
CA ASN A 58 48.05 19.54 24.31
C ASN A 58 47.19 20.30 25.33
N GLU A 59 46.01 20.77 24.96
CA GLU A 59 45.09 21.45 25.87
C GLU A 59 44.24 20.44 26.66
N THR A 60 43.81 20.84 27.86
CA THR A 60 42.89 20.03 28.65
C THR A 60 41.53 19.98 27.96
N LEU A 61 41.07 18.76 27.68
CA LEU A 61 39.75 18.52 27.11
C LEU A 61 38.67 18.92 28.13
N THR A 62 37.77 19.82 27.75
CA THR A 62 36.63 20.16 28.60
C THR A 62 35.63 19.00 28.63
N ARG A 63 34.86 18.90 29.72
CA ARG A 63 33.80 17.86 29.84
C ARG A 63 32.81 17.92 28.67
N TYR A 64 32.56 19.11 28.15
CA TYR A 64 31.75 19.36 26.96
C TYR A 64 32.39 18.78 25.67
N GLN A 65 33.67 19.06 25.41
CA GLN A 65 34.36 18.55 24.23
C GLN A 65 34.46 17.02 24.26
N ALA A 66 34.66 16.44 25.45
CA ALA A 66 34.64 15.00 25.63
C ALA A 66 33.29 14.37 25.28
N ALA A 67 32.19 14.97 25.75
CA ALA A 67 30.84 14.48 25.45
C ALA A 67 30.54 14.51 23.95
N LEU A 68 30.95 15.57 23.24
CA LEU A 68 30.74 15.70 21.80
C LEU A 68 31.51 14.65 20.99
N ILE A 69 32.76 14.36 21.38
CA ILE A 69 33.58 13.32 20.75
C ILE A 69 32.93 11.93 20.97
N ILE A 70 32.49 11.64 22.19
CA ILE A 70 31.83 10.37 22.53
C ILE A 70 30.53 10.21 21.75
N TYR A 71 29.72 11.27 21.66
CA TYR A 71 28.47 11.26 20.92
C TYR A 71 28.68 10.94 19.43
N ARG A 72 29.64 11.60 18.77
CA ARG A 72 29.96 11.36 17.36
C ARG A 72 30.53 9.96 17.13
N LEU A 73 31.33 9.48 18.07
CA LEU A 73 31.85 8.11 18.04
C LEU A 73 30.70 7.08 18.08
N LEU A 74 29.72 7.28 18.96
CA LEU A 74 28.57 6.38 19.08
C LEU A 74 27.73 6.36 17.79
N GLN A 75 27.49 7.51 17.17
CA GLN A 75 26.81 7.60 15.87
C GLN A 75 27.55 6.82 14.78
N GLN A 76 28.87 7.00 14.69
CA GLN A 76 29.69 6.30 13.69
C GLN A 76 29.67 4.78 13.89
N ILE A 77 29.68 4.32 15.14
CA ILE A 77 29.57 2.89 15.47
C ILE A 77 28.20 2.35 15.07
N GLU A 78 27.13 3.09 15.33
CA GLU A 78 25.77 2.69 14.96
C GLU A 78 25.60 2.55 13.44
N GLU A 79 26.16 3.48 12.66
CA GLU A 79 26.17 3.41 11.19
C GLU A 79 26.98 2.23 10.64
N GLU A 80 28.17 1.97 11.19
CA GLU A 80 29.02 0.85 10.78
C GLU A 80 28.41 -0.52 11.12
N LEU A 81 27.66 -0.61 12.22
CA LEU A 81 26.92 -1.82 12.61
C LEU A 81 25.70 -2.05 11.69
N LYS A 82 24.93 -1.00 11.39
CA LYS A 82 23.83 -1.05 10.41
C LYS A 82 24.31 -1.49 9.02
N ALA A 83 25.47 -1.00 8.58
CA ALA A 83 26.05 -1.35 7.29
C ALA A 83 26.49 -2.83 7.18
N LYS A 84 26.75 -3.51 8.30
CA LYS A 84 27.18 -4.93 8.34
C LYS A 84 26.03 -5.92 8.52
N GLY A 85 24.79 -5.46 8.61
CA GLY A 85 23.61 -6.33 8.76
C GLY A 85 23.54 -7.02 10.13
N GLU A 86 24.37 -6.60 11.09
CA GLU A 86 24.28 -7.01 12.49
C GLU A 86 23.39 -5.99 13.20
N SER A 87 22.22 -6.44 13.64
CA SER A 87 21.33 -5.63 14.48
C SER A 87 22.10 -5.23 15.73
N PRO A 88 22.06 -3.96 16.19
CA PRO A 88 22.78 -3.54 17.38
C PRO A 88 22.12 -4.19 18.59
N THR A 89 22.57 -5.38 18.98
CA THR A 89 22.43 -5.86 20.35
C THR A 89 23.48 -5.15 21.20
N MET A 90 23.34 -3.84 21.34
CA MET A 90 23.51 -3.26 22.66
C MET A 90 22.09 -3.07 23.13
N GLU A 91 21.73 -3.68 24.26
CA GLU A 91 20.51 -3.32 24.99
C GLU A 91 20.37 -1.80 24.89
N ALA A 92 19.29 -1.36 24.24
CA ALA A 92 19.00 0.05 24.04
C ALA A 92 19.33 0.77 25.34
N MET A 93 20.19 1.80 25.30
CA MET A 93 20.54 2.62 26.46
C MET A 93 19.32 2.71 27.37
N SER A 94 19.45 2.24 28.60
CA SER A 94 18.29 2.06 29.47
C SER A 94 17.55 3.41 29.55
N SER A 95 16.22 3.38 29.65
CA SER A 95 15.44 4.62 29.78
C SER A 95 15.94 5.50 30.93
N GLU A 96 16.55 4.87 31.94
CA GLU A 96 17.23 5.49 33.07
C GLU A 96 18.47 6.31 32.66
N ASP A 97 19.29 5.81 31.73
CA ASP A 97 20.46 6.52 31.20
C ASP A 97 20.06 7.73 30.34
N ILE A 98 18.98 7.59 29.57
CA ILE A 98 18.41 8.69 28.77
C ILE A 98 17.82 9.77 29.68
N GLU A 99 17.17 9.38 30.76
CA GLU A 99 16.60 10.29 31.75
C GLU A 99 17.70 11.01 32.56
N ALA A 100 18.78 10.31 32.92
CA ALA A 100 19.97 10.89 33.53
C ALA A 100 20.63 11.93 32.61
N LEU A 101 20.73 11.62 31.31
CA LEU A 101 21.28 12.55 30.32
C LEU A 101 20.38 13.79 30.15
N LYS A 102 19.06 13.61 30.11
CA LYS A 102 18.09 14.71 30.03
C LYS A 102 18.18 15.64 31.24
N ASN A 103 18.30 15.07 32.44
CA ASN A 103 18.46 15.85 33.67
C ASN A 103 19.79 16.62 33.67
N ALA A 104 20.89 15.98 33.22
CA ALA A 104 22.19 16.64 33.11
C ALA A 104 22.18 17.80 32.10
N VAL A 105 21.48 17.65 30.95
CA VAL A 105 21.35 18.72 29.95
C VAL A 105 20.46 19.86 30.46
N GLN A 106 19.37 19.56 31.17
CA GLN A 106 18.50 20.58 31.76
C GLN A 106 19.19 21.36 32.87
N GLU A 107 20.00 20.70 33.70
CA GLU A 107 20.82 21.33 34.73
C GLU A 107 21.88 22.25 34.11
N LEU A 108 22.55 21.80 33.05
CA LEU A 108 23.52 22.61 32.30
C LEU A 108 22.89 23.86 31.68
N ALA A 109 21.68 23.73 31.11
CA ALA A 109 20.95 24.87 30.54
C ALA A 109 20.57 25.91 31.60
N ALA A 110 20.20 25.46 32.81
CA ALA A 110 19.92 26.35 33.93
C ALA A 110 21.18 27.06 34.45
N GLU A 111 22.32 26.36 34.51
CA GLU A 111 23.61 26.96 34.87
C GLU A 111 24.05 28.02 33.84
N LEU A 112 23.81 27.77 32.54
CA LEU A 112 24.13 28.71 31.47
C LEU A 112 23.31 30.00 31.57
N ALA A 113 22.00 29.88 31.83
CA ALA A 113 21.13 31.03 32.04
C ALA A 113 21.55 31.85 33.28
N ALA A 114 21.92 31.18 34.37
CA ALA A 114 22.42 31.83 35.57
C ALA A 114 23.78 32.54 35.36
N LEU A 115 24.65 31.96 34.52
CA LEU A 115 25.93 32.56 34.16
C LEU A 115 25.74 33.79 33.26
N GLY A 116 24.82 33.74 32.30
CA GLY A 116 24.44 34.89 31.47
C GLY A 116 23.92 36.07 32.29
N VAL A 117 23.06 35.81 33.29
CA VAL A 117 22.58 36.85 34.22
C VAL A 117 23.73 37.45 35.05
N ARG A 118 24.71 36.63 35.48
CA ARG A 118 25.88 37.12 36.24
C ARG A 118 26.85 37.92 35.39
N VAL A 119 27.04 37.56 34.13
CA VAL A 119 27.86 38.33 33.18
C VAL A 119 27.20 39.67 32.89
N SER A 120 25.89 39.71 32.63
CA SER A 120 25.14 40.96 32.47
C SER A 120 25.18 41.85 33.73
N ALA A 121 25.07 41.27 34.93
CA ALA A 121 25.19 42.02 36.18
C ALA A 121 26.63 42.52 36.46
N LEU A 122 27.65 41.78 35.98
CA LEU A 122 29.06 42.21 36.01
C LEU A 122 29.33 43.33 35.01
N GLU A 123 28.67 43.31 33.85
CA GLU A 123 28.69 44.39 32.86
C GLU A 123 28.03 45.66 33.42
N ASP A 124 26.93 45.51 34.16
CA ASP A 124 26.25 46.63 34.82
C ASP A 124 27.03 47.18 36.04
N SER A 125 27.83 46.34 36.74
CA SER A 125 28.62 46.76 37.92
C SER A 125 30.07 47.16 37.62
N ALA A 126 30.62 46.79 36.46
CA ALA A 126 31.93 47.25 36.02
C ALA A 126 31.80 48.72 35.59
N ALA A 127 32.22 49.63 36.49
CA ALA A 127 32.37 51.09 36.31
C ALA A 127 32.10 51.58 34.88
N THR A 128 30.95 52.23 34.70
CA THR A 128 30.47 52.61 33.38
C THR A 128 31.45 53.54 32.66
N LYS A 129 31.48 53.48 31.32
CA LYS A 129 32.15 54.47 30.45
C LYS A 129 31.85 55.92 30.87
N GLU A 130 30.68 56.14 31.45
CA GLU A 130 30.18 57.42 31.95
C GLU A 130 30.87 57.87 33.24
N ASP A 131 31.24 56.95 34.12
CA ASP A 131 32.01 57.23 35.34
C ASP A 131 33.47 57.55 35.03
N ILE A 132 34.05 56.88 34.03
CA ILE A 132 35.42 57.12 33.56
C ILE A 132 35.49 58.45 32.83
N ALA A 133 34.55 58.73 31.92
CA ALA A 133 34.44 60.02 31.25
C ALA A 133 34.21 61.17 32.25
N ARG A 134 33.48 60.94 33.34
CA ARG A 134 33.34 61.91 34.44
C ARG A 134 34.66 62.15 35.19
N LEU A 135 35.42 61.10 35.48
CA LEU A 135 36.72 61.21 36.15
C LEU A 135 37.75 61.92 35.27
N GLU A 136 37.79 61.61 33.98
CA GLU A 136 38.63 62.31 32.99
C GLU A 136 38.27 63.80 32.90
N ALA A 137 36.97 64.13 32.85
CA ALA A 137 36.50 65.51 32.83
C ALA A 137 36.88 66.28 34.11
N LEU A 138 36.76 65.65 35.29
CA LEU A 138 37.17 66.22 36.58
C LEU A 138 38.68 66.47 36.65
N ILE A 139 39.50 65.60 36.05
CA ILE A 139 40.95 65.76 35.99
C ILE A 139 41.33 66.89 35.04
N GLU A 140 40.65 67.02 33.91
CA GLU A 140 40.90 68.10 32.95
C GLU A 140 40.48 69.47 33.53
N GLU A 141 39.41 69.51 34.33
CA GLU A 141 38.99 70.68 35.10
C GLU A 141 40.01 71.03 36.20
N LEU A 142 40.59 70.04 36.88
CA LEU A 142 41.67 70.22 37.86
C LEU A 142 42.97 70.74 37.21
N LYS A 143 43.32 70.28 36.01
CA LYS A 143 44.47 70.80 35.24
C LYS A 143 44.28 72.24 34.78
N ALA A 144 43.03 72.67 34.57
CA ALA A 144 42.70 74.03 34.11
C ALA A 144 42.68 75.08 35.24
N GLN A 145 42.82 74.67 36.51
CA GLN A 145 42.90 75.62 37.63
C GLN A 145 44.25 76.37 37.67
N PRO A 146 44.26 77.68 37.98
CA PRO A 146 45.50 78.44 38.10
C PRO A 146 46.34 77.90 39.26
N MET A 147 47.65 77.78 39.02
CA MET A 147 48.61 77.00 39.81
C MET A 147 48.41 77.02 41.34
N PRO A 148 48.62 75.88 42.01
CA PRO A 148 48.79 75.88 43.45
C PRO A 148 50.14 76.51 43.85
N GLU A 149 50.19 77.02 45.08
CA GLU A 149 51.35 77.67 45.69
C GLU A 149 52.67 76.87 45.54
N PRO A 150 53.85 77.55 45.59
CA PRO A 150 55.12 76.93 45.27
C PRO A 150 55.47 75.83 46.29
N GLY A 151 55.38 74.58 45.85
CA GLY A 151 55.68 73.39 46.66
C GLY A 151 54.96 72.10 46.26
N MET A 152 54.01 72.13 45.32
CA MET A 152 53.38 70.91 44.80
C MET A 152 54.21 70.32 43.65
N ASP A 153 54.76 69.12 43.85
CA ASP A 153 55.60 68.43 42.87
C ASP A 153 54.84 68.18 41.56
N GLN A 154 55.14 68.99 40.55
CA GLN A 154 54.54 68.92 39.21
C GLN A 154 54.72 67.54 38.55
N ALA A 155 55.74 66.79 38.97
CA ALA A 155 55.95 65.40 38.59
C ALA A 155 54.89 64.43 39.12
N ALA A 156 54.35 64.68 40.32
CA ALA A 156 53.30 63.84 40.92
C ALA A 156 51.94 64.04 40.22
N LEU A 157 51.66 65.26 39.75
CA LEU A 157 50.47 65.55 38.94
C LEU A 157 50.55 64.90 37.55
N GLN A 158 51.73 64.88 36.94
CA GLN A 158 51.96 64.17 35.68
C GLN A 158 51.82 62.65 35.86
N ASP A 159 52.42 62.06 36.91
CA ASP A 159 52.28 60.62 37.21
C ASP A 159 50.81 60.23 37.47
N LEU A 160 50.04 61.09 38.15
CA LEU A 160 48.62 60.84 38.37
C LEU A 160 47.83 60.90 37.06
N ALA A 161 48.14 61.86 36.17
CA ALA A 161 47.50 61.96 34.85
C ALA A 161 47.80 60.72 33.99
N ASP A 162 49.06 60.30 33.92
CA ASP A 162 49.49 59.13 33.14
C ASP A 162 48.85 57.84 33.69
N ARG A 163 48.71 57.72 35.03
CA ARG A 163 48.03 56.59 35.68
C ARG A 163 46.54 56.55 35.38
N VAL A 164 45.86 57.69 35.30
CA VAL A 164 44.43 57.73 34.97
C VAL A 164 44.20 57.42 33.50
N GLU A 165 45.05 57.92 32.61
CA GLU A 165 44.99 57.57 31.18
C GLU A 165 45.21 56.06 30.97
N ALA A 166 46.18 55.48 31.66
CA ALA A 166 46.40 54.03 31.65
C ALA A 166 45.19 53.24 32.20
N ALA A 167 44.54 53.74 33.26
CA ALA A 167 43.35 53.12 33.83
C ALA A 167 42.12 53.23 32.91
N SER A 168 41.96 54.34 32.20
CA SER A 168 40.94 54.57 31.18
C SER A 168 41.07 53.57 30.02
N ILE A 169 42.27 53.44 29.46
CA ILE A 169 42.56 52.48 28.38
C ILE A 169 42.32 51.04 28.84
N ALA A 170 42.71 50.70 30.08
CA ALA A 170 42.48 49.38 30.64
C ALA A 170 40.97 49.08 30.79
N ALA A 171 40.18 50.06 31.19
CA ALA A 171 38.73 49.91 31.30
C ALA A 171 38.02 49.81 29.95
N ASP A 172 38.44 50.59 28.95
CA ASP A 172 37.94 50.45 27.57
C ASP A 172 38.24 49.07 26.99
N THR A 173 39.44 48.55 27.27
CA THR A 173 39.84 47.20 26.89
C THR A 173 38.99 46.14 27.59
N ALA A 174 38.74 46.30 28.90
CA ALA A 174 37.88 45.40 29.67
C ALA A 174 36.42 45.42 29.17
N LEU A 175 35.89 46.60 28.82
CA LEU A 175 34.56 46.75 28.24
C LEU A 175 34.46 46.02 26.89
N ALA A 176 35.46 46.18 26.01
CA ALA A 176 35.50 45.50 24.73
C ALA A 176 35.57 43.97 24.89
N GLN A 177 36.33 43.49 25.88
CA GLN A 177 36.38 42.07 26.23
C GLN A 177 35.04 41.55 26.77
N ALA A 178 34.35 42.34 27.62
CA ALA A 178 33.04 41.98 28.14
C ALA A 178 31.99 41.88 27.02
N GLN A 179 31.95 42.87 26.12
CA GLN A 179 31.06 42.87 24.95
C GLN A 179 31.29 41.65 24.04
N GLN A 180 32.56 41.27 23.81
CA GLN A 180 32.88 40.03 23.10
C GLN A 180 32.36 38.79 23.82
N LEU A 181 32.47 38.74 25.15
CA LEU A 181 31.98 37.63 25.94
C LEU A 181 30.45 37.52 25.89
N ALA A 182 29.73 38.65 25.96
CA ALA A 182 28.29 38.68 25.83
C ALA A 182 27.81 38.15 24.47
N GLU A 183 28.47 38.54 23.38
CA GLU A 183 28.14 38.07 22.04
C GLU A 183 28.41 36.56 21.87
N GLN A 184 29.48 36.05 22.48
CA GLN A 184 29.74 34.62 22.55
C GLN A 184 28.68 33.87 23.38
N LEU A 185 28.19 34.47 24.46
CA LEU A 185 27.15 33.91 25.31
C LEU A 185 25.80 33.83 24.59
N ASP A 186 25.45 34.84 23.79
CA ASP A 186 24.23 34.86 22.99
C ASP A 186 24.26 33.79 21.89
N ALA A 187 25.41 33.67 21.19
CA ALA A 187 25.62 32.61 20.21
C ALA A 187 25.48 31.21 20.85
N LEU A 188 26.07 31.02 22.03
CA LEU A 188 26.00 29.75 22.74
C LEU A 188 24.57 29.44 23.23
N ALA A 189 23.81 30.45 23.66
CA ALA A 189 22.40 30.29 24.02
C ALA A 189 21.57 29.84 22.81
N GLN A 190 21.85 30.39 21.63
CA GLN A 190 21.19 30.02 20.38
C GLN A 190 21.52 28.58 19.96
N ASP A 191 22.78 28.17 20.09
CA ASP A 191 23.22 26.79 19.85
C ASP A 191 22.52 25.80 20.81
N VAL A 192 22.36 26.15 22.09
CA VAL A 192 21.66 25.31 23.07
C VAL A 192 20.18 25.12 22.71
N GLU A 193 19.50 26.18 22.23
CA GLU A 193 18.11 26.04 21.76
C GLU A 193 18.04 25.14 20.52
N GLY A 194 19.02 25.22 19.63
CA GLY A 194 19.18 24.31 18.49
C GLY A 194 19.33 22.85 18.91
N VAL A 195 20.29 22.56 19.80
CA VAL A 195 20.52 21.21 20.35
C VAL A 195 19.28 20.66 21.05
N LYS A 196 18.52 21.50 21.76
CA LYS A 196 17.25 21.09 22.39
C LYS A 196 16.20 20.71 21.34
N GLY A 197 16.14 21.42 20.21
CA GLY A 197 15.31 21.06 19.06
C GLY A 197 15.70 19.70 18.48
N ASP A 198 17.00 19.49 18.26
CA ASP A 198 17.54 18.23 17.75
C ASP A 198 17.28 17.06 18.71
N LEU A 199 17.41 17.29 20.02
CA LEU A 199 17.09 16.29 21.05
C LEU A 199 15.61 15.89 21.02
N ALA A 200 14.70 16.85 20.84
CA ALA A 200 13.27 16.56 20.73
C ALA A 200 12.94 15.75 19.47
N ALA A 201 13.61 16.05 18.36
CA ALA A 201 13.47 15.28 17.12
C ALA A 201 14.01 13.84 17.31
N LEU A 202 15.18 13.69 17.93
CA LEU A 202 15.77 12.38 18.22
C LEU A 202 14.88 11.56 19.17
N GLN A 203 14.31 12.19 20.19
CA GLN A 203 13.36 11.52 21.10
C GLN A 203 12.16 10.97 20.34
N THR A 204 11.59 11.76 19.43
CA THR A 204 10.47 11.32 18.59
C THR A 204 10.86 10.13 17.72
N GLN A 205 12.07 10.15 17.15
CA GLN A 205 12.59 9.04 16.35
C GLN A 205 12.83 7.77 17.17
N VAL A 206 13.35 7.89 18.39
CA VAL A 206 13.57 6.77 19.31
C VAL A 206 12.23 6.12 19.68
N GLU A 207 11.20 6.92 19.94
CA GLU A 207 9.87 6.42 20.26
C GLU A 207 9.22 5.70 19.06
N ALA A 208 9.38 6.24 17.85
CA ALA A 208 8.95 5.57 16.62
C ALA A 208 9.70 4.23 16.40
N ASN A 209 11.01 4.20 16.65
CA ASN A 209 11.81 2.99 16.53
C ASN A 209 11.40 1.94 17.56
N ALA A 210 11.12 2.34 18.81
CA ALA A 210 10.65 1.43 19.86
C ALA A 210 9.33 0.75 19.46
N GLN A 211 8.38 1.52 18.90
CA GLN A 211 7.13 0.98 18.37
C GLN A 211 7.36 0.00 17.22
N ALA A 212 8.29 0.31 16.30
CA ALA A 212 8.64 -0.57 15.20
C ALA A 212 9.27 -1.90 15.68
N ILE A 213 10.13 -1.85 16.70
CA ILE A 213 10.72 -3.05 17.32
C ILE A 213 9.64 -3.90 17.98
N GLN A 214 8.69 -3.28 18.68
CA GLN A 214 7.57 -4.02 19.28
C GLN A 214 6.76 -4.75 18.19
N ALA A 215 6.42 -4.07 17.10
CA ALA A 215 5.69 -4.68 15.98
C ALA A 215 6.48 -5.84 15.34
N LEU A 216 7.80 -5.71 15.21
CA LEU A 216 8.67 -6.79 14.71
C LEU A 216 8.69 -7.99 15.66
N ASN A 217 8.73 -7.77 16.97
CA ASN A 217 8.68 -8.85 17.95
C ASN A 217 7.34 -9.59 17.91
N GLU A 218 6.22 -8.87 17.78
CA GLU A 218 4.89 -9.47 17.61
C GLU A 218 4.82 -10.32 16.33
N LEU A 219 5.39 -9.82 15.23
CA LEU A 219 5.47 -10.56 13.97
C LEU A 219 6.36 -11.80 14.07
N ALA A 220 7.47 -11.74 14.82
CA ALA A 220 8.33 -12.88 15.06
C ALA A 220 7.61 -13.98 15.87
N VAL A 221 6.78 -13.60 16.85
CA VAL A 221 5.95 -14.54 17.60
C VAL A 221 4.94 -15.23 16.68
N LEU A 222 4.26 -14.47 15.81
CA LEU A 222 3.32 -15.02 14.83
C LEU A 222 4.02 -15.98 13.86
N LEU A 223 5.19 -15.59 13.35
CA LEU A 223 5.97 -16.44 12.44
C LEU A 223 6.36 -17.76 13.11
N ASN A 224 6.75 -17.73 14.40
CA ASN A 224 7.02 -18.95 15.15
C ASN A 224 5.79 -19.85 15.29
N GLN A 225 4.60 -19.28 15.50
CA GLN A 225 3.35 -20.06 15.51
C GLN A 225 3.05 -20.68 14.15
N ASP A 226 3.26 -19.94 13.06
CA ASP A 226 3.08 -20.45 11.69
C ASP A 226 4.05 -21.60 11.38
N VAL A 227 5.30 -21.50 11.82
CA VAL A 227 6.30 -22.58 11.67
C VAL A 227 5.86 -23.84 12.42
N LEU A 228 5.36 -23.71 13.65
CA LEU A 228 4.82 -24.86 14.40
C LEU A 228 3.63 -25.50 13.68
N ALA A 229 2.68 -24.69 13.20
CA ALA A 229 1.55 -25.18 12.44
C ALA A 229 1.99 -25.88 11.13
N LEU A 230 3.05 -25.40 10.49
CA LEU A 230 3.62 -26.03 9.31
C LEU A 230 4.30 -27.37 9.65
N GLN A 231 5.02 -27.45 10.77
CA GLN A 231 5.61 -28.69 11.27
C GLN A 231 4.54 -29.75 11.57
N ASP A 232 3.42 -29.36 12.18
CA ASP A 232 2.29 -30.27 12.42
C ASP A 232 1.70 -30.79 11.10
N ARG A 233 1.54 -29.90 10.11
CA ARG A 233 1.06 -30.29 8.77
C ARG A 233 2.03 -31.23 8.05
N VAL A 234 3.33 -30.98 8.14
CA VAL A 234 4.36 -31.87 7.58
C VAL A 234 4.30 -33.23 8.26
N THR A 235 4.23 -33.27 9.59
CA THR A 235 4.10 -34.52 10.36
C THR A 235 2.85 -35.30 9.95
N ALA A 236 1.72 -34.61 9.76
CA ALA A 236 0.48 -35.22 9.28
C ALA A 236 0.62 -35.78 7.86
N LEU A 237 1.32 -35.06 6.96
CA LEU A 237 1.60 -35.53 5.61
C LEU A 237 2.55 -36.73 5.60
N GLU A 238 3.60 -36.72 6.42
CA GLU A 238 4.53 -37.83 6.59
C GLU A 238 3.81 -39.09 7.09
N LYS A 239 2.91 -38.93 8.06
CA LYS A 239 2.07 -40.02 8.54
C LYS A 239 1.14 -40.55 7.44
N GLY A 240 0.45 -39.66 6.72
CA GLY A 240 -0.41 -40.06 5.61
C GLY A 240 0.35 -40.76 4.49
N LEU A 241 1.59 -40.34 4.22
CA LEU A 241 2.47 -41.01 3.26
C LEU A 241 2.90 -42.39 3.75
N ALA A 242 3.21 -42.54 5.04
CA ALA A 242 3.52 -43.84 5.64
C ALA A 242 2.32 -44.79 5.56
N ASP A 243 1.11 -44.29 5.82
CA ASP A 243 -0.14 -45.05 5.66
C ASP A 243 -0.31 -45.51 4.20
N LEU A 244 -0.03 -44.63 3.21
CA LEU A 244 -0.05 -44.98 1.78
C LEU A 244 1.05 -45.97 1.36
N GLN A 245 2.23 -45.96 1.99
CA GLN A 245 3.29 -46.94 1.74
C GLN A 245 2.99 -48.30 2.37
N GLY A 246 2.23 -48.32 3.46
CA GLY A 246 1.72 -49.55 4.09
C GLY A 246 0.52 -50.17 3.36
N ILE A 247 -0.08 -49.46 2.41
CA ILE A 247 -1.07 -50.04 1.51
C ILE A 247 -0.36 -50.98 0.54
N ASN A 248 -0.61 -52.28 0.71
CA ASN A 248 -0.28 -53.23 -0.33
C ASN A 248 -1.26 -53.05 -1.49
N PHE A 249 -0.82 -52.39 -2.57
CA PHE A 249 -1.65 -52.22 -3.77
C PHE A 249 -2.06 -53.55 -4.43
N GLU A 250 -1.42 -54.67 -4.07
CA GLU A 250 -1.84 -56.02 -4.45
C GLU A 250 -3.15 -56.46 -3.76
N GLU A 251 -3.53 -55.82 -2.65
CA GLU A 251 -4.76 -56.09 -1.90
C GLU A 251 -5.98 -55.36 -2.49
N PHE A 252 -5.78 -54.24 -3.20
CA PHE A 252 -6.86 -53.47 -3.85
C PHE A 252 -7.32 -54.03 -5.19
N ALA A 253 -6.62 -55.03 -5.68
CA ALA A 253 -7.02 -55.84 -6.83
C ALA A 253 -6.50 -57.24 -6.57
N SER A 254 -7.07 -57.93 -5.57
CA SER A 254 -6.80 -59.35 -5.45
C SER A 254 -7.09 -59.99 -6.82
N LYS A 255 -6.31 -61.00 -7.22
CA LYS A 255 -6.57 -61.70 -8.50
C LYS A 255 -8.02 -62.17 -8.61
N GLU A 256 -8.66 -62.38 -7.47
CA GLU A 256 -10.08 -62.72 -7.31
C GLU A 256 -11.01 -61.55 -7.67
N ASP A 257 -10.76 -60.32 -7.21
CA ASP A 257 -11.56 -59.15 -7.57
C ASP A 257 -11.44 -58.82 -9.07
N VAL A 258 -10.23 -58.94 -9.63
CA VAL A 258 -10.01 -58.77 -11.07
C VAL A 258 -10.71 -59.86 -11.86
N ALA A 259 -10.69 -61.11 -11.38
CA ALA A 259 -11.42 -62.21 -12.01
C ALA A 259 -12.95 -61.99 -11.94
N ALA A 260 -13.47 -61.52 -10.81
CA ALA A 260 -14.90 -61.21 -10.64
C ALA A 260 -15.35 -60.08 -11.58
N VAL A 261 -14.54 -59.01 -11.72
CA VAL A 261 -14.83 -57.93 -12.68
C VAL A 261 -14.77 -58.44 -14.13
N GLN A 262 -13.82 -59.32 -14.46
CA GLN A 262 -13.74 -59.92 -15.79
C GLN A 262 -14.93 -60.85 -16.09
N GLU A 263 -15.37 -61.62 -15.11
CA GLU A 263 -16.55 -62.49 -15.21
C GLU A 263 -17.83 -61.66 -15.39
N PHE A 264 -18.00 -60.61 -14.59
CA PHE A 264 -19.10 -59.66 -14.75
C PHE A 264 -19.09 -58.98 -16.12
N ALA A 265 -17.91 -58.57 -16.61
CA ALA A 265 -17.76 -57.99 -17.94
C ALA A 265 -18.03 -59.02 -19.08
N ALA A 266 -17.80 -60.31 -18.84
CA ALA A 266 -18.19 -61.37 -19.77
C ALA A 266 -19.72 -61.58 -19.76
N ALA A 267 -20.35 -61.58 -18.59
CA ALA A 267 -21.80 -61.67 -18.44
C ALA A 267 -22.51 -60.49 -19.14
N LEU A 268 -22.06 -59.25 -18.89
CA LEU A 268 -22.62 -58.06 -19.57
C LEU A 268 -22.48 -58.13 -21.10
N ARG A 269 -21.36 -58.66 -21.61
CA ARG A 269 -21.18 -58.86 -23.06
C ARG A 269 -22.18 -59.89 -23.61
N SER A 270 -22.43 -60.98 -22.88
CA SER A 270 -23.45 -61.96 -23.25
C SER A 270 -24.85 -61.34 -23.25
N ASP A 271 -25.19 -60.57 -22.21
CA ASP A 271 -26.49 -59.88 -22.11
C ASP A 271 -26.69 -58.87 -23.24
N LEU A 272 -25.64 -58.13 -23.63
CA LEU A 272 -25.67 -57.21 -24.75
C LEU A 272 -25.97 -57.93 -26.08
N VAL A 273 -25.33 -59.08 -26.32
CA VAL A 273 -25.60 -59.92 -27.50
C VAL A 273 -27.05 -60.42 -27.47
N GLY A 274 -27.51 -60.93 -26.32
CA GLY A 274 -28.89 -61.38 -26.17
C GLY A 274 -29.92 -60.26 -26.37
N LEU A 275 -29.60 -59.03 -25.93
CA LEU A 275 -30.44 -57.86 -26.18
C LEU A 275 -30.45 -57.48 -27.66
N SER A 276 -29.28 -57.53 -28.33
CA SER A 276 -29.17 -57.26 -29.76
C SER A 276 -30.01 -58.23 -30.60
N GLU A 277 -30.01 -59.53 -30.26
CA GLU A 277 -30.87 -60.52 -30.92
C GLU A 277 -32.36 -60.25 -30.69
N LYS A 278 -32.74 -59.86 -29.46
CA LYS A 278 -34.14 -59.48 -29.15
C LYS A 278 -34.57 -58.25 -29.96
N VAL A 279 -33.71 -57.24 -30.08
CA VAL A 279 -33.97 -56.04 -30.90
C VAL A 279 -34.14 -56.43 -32.37
N SER A 280 -33.25 -57.28 -32.92
CA SER A 280 -33.37 -57.73 -34.31
C SER A 280 -34.67 -58.50 -34.58
N LYS A 281 -35.11 -59.36 -33.64
CA LYS A 281 -36.42 -60.04 -33.74
C LYS A 281 -37.59 -59.06 -33.68
N LEU A 282 -37.49 -58.04 -32.84
CA LEU A 282 -38.50 -56.99 -32.74
C LEU A 282 -38.59 -56.17 -34.04
N GLU A 283 -37.45 -55.77 -34.60
CA GLU A 283 -37.38 -55.08 -35.90
C GLU A 283 -38.02 -55.91 -37.01
N GLY A 284 -37.76 -57.22 -37.07
CA GLY A 284 -38.43 -58.12 -38.01
C GLY A 284 -39.94 -58.15 -37.83
N THR A 285 -40.42 -58.26 -36.59
CA THR A 285 -41.86 -58.25 -36.28
C THR A 285 -42.52 -56.92 -36.67
N VAL A 286 -41.85 -55.79 -36.42
CA VAL A 286 -42.33 -54.46 -36.82
C VAL A 286 -42.36 -54.34 -38.34
N GLY A 287 -41.36 -54.86 -39.05
CA GLY A 287 -41.34 -54.92 -40.51
C GLY A 287 -42.52 -55.71 -41.08
N ASP A 288 -42.77 -56.91 -40.55
CA ASP A 288 -43.91 -57.74 -40.95
C ASP A 288 -45.25 -57.03 -40.70
N LEU A 289 -45.39 -56.38 -39.54
CA LEU A 289 -46.60 -55.65 -39.19
C LEU A 289 -46.81 -54.45 -40.13
N SER A 290 -45.75 -53.72 -40.44
CA SER A 290 -45.77 -52.63 -41.43
C SER A 290 -46.22 -53.13 -42.81
N GLY A 291 -45.70 -54.27 -43.27
CA GLY A 291 -46.13 -54.91 -44.52
C GLY A 291 -47.61 -55.33 -44.53
N LYS A 292 -48.11 -55.87 -43.41
CA LYS A 292 -49.54 -56.18 -43.23
C LYS A 292 -50.41 -54.92 -43.27
N VAL A 293 -50.01 -53.85 -42.59
CA VAL A 293 -50.73 -52.55 -42.61
C VAL A 293 -50.76 -51.97 -44.02
N ALA A 294 -49.64 -51.99 -44.75
CA ALA A 294 -49.60 -51.52 -46.14
C ALA A 294 -50.53 -52.34 -47.05
N THR A 295 -50.63 -53.65 -46.81
CA THR A 295 -51.57 -54.52 -47.54
C THR A 295 -53.02 -54.17 -47.23
N LEU A 296 -53.36 -53.95 -45.96
CA LEU A 296 -54.69 -53.51 -45.57
C LEU A 296 -55.06 -52.15 -46.17
N GLN A 297 -54.13 -51.19 -46.20
CA GLN A 297 -54.33 -49.89 -46.83
C GLN A 297 -54.56 -50.00 -48.34
N ARG A 298 -53.81 -50.86 -49.03
CA ARG A 298 -53.99 -51.10 -50.47
C ARG A 298 -55.31 -51.79 -50.79
N ASN A 299 -55.73 -52.71 -49.94
CA ASN A 299 -56.96 -53.47 -50.10
C ASN A 299 -58.16 -52.79 -49.41
N ALA A 300 -58.05 -51.51 -49.05
CA ALA A 300 -59.20 -50.74 -48.59
C ALA A 300 -60.16 -50.56 -49.78
N PHE A 301 -61.23 -51.35 -49.82
CA PHE A 301 -62.29 -51.21 -50.82
C PHE A 301 -63.23 -50.09 -50.39
N THR A 302 -63.34 -49.06 -51.23
CA THR A 302 -64.43 -48.09 -51.20
C THR A 302 -65.63 -48.66 -51.94
N ILE A 303 -66.81 -48.58 -51.32
CA ILE A 303 -68.06 -49.05 -51.94
C ILE A 303 -68.80 -47.81 -52.43
N GLY A 304 -68.84 -47.66 -53.76
CA GLY A 304 -69.58 -46.59 -54.44
C GLY A 304 -70.62 -47.14 -55.42
N GLY A 305 -71.73 -46.43 -55.58
CA GLY A 305 -72.78 -46.79 -56.54
C GLY A 305 -73.77 -45.65 -56.79
N SER A 306 -74.53 -45.73 -57.88
CA SER A 306 -75.59 -44.78 -58.22
C SER A 306 -76.92 -45.50 -58.43
N LEU A 307 -78.01 -44.95 -57.88
CA LEU A 307 -79.38 -45.37 -58.14
C LEU A 307 -80.08 -44.32 -59.00
N SER A 308 -80.70 -44.72 -60.11
CA SER A 308 -81.48 -43.84 -60.97
C SER A 308 -82.91 -44.35 -61.10
N LEU A 309 -83.88 -43.45 -61.02
CA LEU A 309 -85.30 -43.73 -61.23
C LEU A 309 -85.82 -42.83 -62.36
N GLY A 310 -86.46 -43.44 -63.36
CA GLY A 310 -87.20 -42.74 -64.41
C GLY A 310 -88.70 -42.79 -64.12
N TYR A 311 -89.42 -41.72 -64.45
CA TYR A 311 -90.87 -41.63 -64.28
C TYR A 311 -91.51 -40.88 -65.46
N GLY A 312 -92.80 -41.10 -65.69
CA GLY A 312 -93.59 -40.43 -66.73
C GLY A 312 -94.91 -39.91 -66.18
N ALA A 313 -95.29 -38.70 -66.56
CA ALA A 313 -96.52 -38.05 -66.15
C ALA A 313 -97.44 -37.75 -67.34
N PHE A 314 -98.74 -38.00 -67.18
CA PHE A 314 -99.76 -37.83 -68.20
C PHE A 314 -100.88 -36.90 -67.69
N ALA A 315 -101.27 -35.90 -68.50
CA ALA A 315 -102.32 -34.96 -68.10
C ALA A 315 -103.70 -35.64 -67.97
N GLY A 316 -104.39 -35.37 -66.86
CA GLY A 316 -105.79 -35.77 -66.61
C GLY A 316 -106.06 -36.50 -65.30
N SER A 317 -105.04 -36.85 -64.51
CA SER A 317 -105.21 -37.60 -63.24
C SER A 317 -105.49 -36.73 -62.01
N GLY A 318 -105.36 -35.40 -62.11
CA GLY A 318 -105.75 -34.46 -61.06
C GLY A 318 -104.88 -34.48 -59.79
N THR A 319 -103.74 -35.17 -59.77
CA THR A 319 -102.84 -35.25 -58.60
C THR A 319 -101.42 -34.84 -58.97
N GLN A 320 -100.92 -33.75 -58.38
CA GLN A 320 -99.52 -33.31 -58.47
C GLN A 320 -98.61 -34.31 -57.73
N PHE A 321 -97.46 -34.67 -58.31
CA PHE A 321 -96.52 -35.66 -57.77
C PHE A 321 -95.17 -35.02 -57.42
N ASP A 322 -94.67 -35.28 -56.23
CA ASP A 322 -93.44 -34.75 -55.68
C ASP A 322 -92.44 -35.90 -55.46
N ILE A 323 -91.40 -35.96 -56.31
CA ILE A 323 -90.41 -37.04 -56.29
C ILE A 323 -89.39 -36.90 -55.16
N ASP A 324 -89.28 -35.72 -54.54
CA ASP A 324 -88.39 -35.50 -53.40
C ASP A 324 -88.84 -36.29 -52.15
N ARG A 325 -90.04 -36.88 -52.17
CA ARG A 325 -90.47 -37.87 -51.17
C ARG A 325 -89.82 -39.24 -51.31
N VAL A 326 -89.32 -39.60 -52.49
CA VAL A 326 -88.67 -40.90 -52.73
C VAL A 326 -87.22 -40.89 -52.22
N PHE A 327 -86.56 -39.73 -52.23
CA PHE A 327 -85.20 -39.56 -51.73
C PHE A 327 -85.13 -38.38 -50.78
N SER A 328 -84.81 -38.64 -49.50
CA SER A 328 -84.86 -37.65 -48.41
C SER A 328 -83.77 -36.58 -48.44
N SER A 329 -83.13 -36.32 -49.58
CA SER A 329 -82.09 -35.31 -49.75
C SER A 329 -82.46 -34.40 -50.90
N ASN A 330 -82.42 -33.08 -50.68
CA ASN A 330 -82.76 -32.02 -51.64
C ASN A 330 -81.96 -32.19 -52.94
N PHE A 331 -82.55 -32.83 -53.95
CA PHE A 331 -81.97 -32.87 -55.29
C PHE A 331 -82.57 -31.73 -56.11
N SER A 332 -81.78 -31.22 -57.06
CA SER A 332 -82.21 -30.20 -58.03
C SER A 332 -83.21 -30.84 -58.99
N THR A 333 -84.44 -31.00 -58.52
CA THR A 333 -85.56 -31.47 -59.29
C THR A 333 -86.00 -30.37 -60.24
N GLY A 334 -86.48 -30.72 -61.43
CA GLY A 334 -86.71 -29.81 -62.56
C GLY A 334 -87.81 -28.77 -62.37
N ASP A 335 -88.03 -28.32 -61.13
CA ASP A 335 -88.88 -27.24 -60.68
C ASP A 335 -88.40 -25.91 -61.29
N ARG A 336 -89.03 -25.48 -62.37
CA ARG A 336 -88.67 -24.23 -63.07
C ARG A 336 -89.38 -23.03 -62.48
N ASP A 337 -90.55 -23.20 -61.89
CA ASP A 337 -91.31 -22.11 -61.30
C ASP A 337 -91.09 -21.95 -59.77
N SER A 338 -90.37 -22.90 -59.16
CA SER A 338 -89.98 -22.94 -57.75
C SER A 338 -91.15 -23.08 -56.78
N ASP A 339 -92.25 -23.71 -57.21
CA ASP A 339 -93.41 -23.97 -56.35
C ASP A 339 -93.25 -25.21 -55.44
N GLY A 340 -92.17 -25.98 -55.64
CA GLY A 340 -91.84 -27.20 -54.92
C GLY A 340 -92.46 -28.47 -55.50
N LEU A 341 -93.06 -28.42 -56.70
CA LEU A 341 -93.77 -29.52 -57.34
C LEU A 341 -93.24 -29.81 -58.75
N VAL A 342 -92.25 -30.69 -58.82
CA VAL A 342 -91.45 -30.90 -60.05
C VAL A 342 -92.13 -31.70 -61.16
N VAL A 343 -93.40 -32.04 -60.98
CA VAL A 343 -94.23 -32.78 -61.94
C VAL A 343 -95.58 -32.10 -62.05
N ASP A 344 -95.52 -30.85 -62.47
CA ASP A 344 -96.68 -30.05 -62.76
C ASP A 344 -96.70 -29.69 -64.27
N HIS A 345 -97.76 -28.99 -64.69
CA HIS A 345 -97.93 -28.62 -66.08
C HIS A 345 -96.99 -27.49 -66.54
N GLU A 346 -96.55 -26.65 -65.61
CA GLU A 346 -95.67 -25.50 -65.84
C GLU A 346 -94.22 -25.97 -66.06
N ASP A 347 -93.80 -27.03 -65.36
CA ASP A 347 -92.44 -27.57 -65.41
C ASP A 347 -92.19 -28.52 -66.59
N LEU A 348 -93.11 -29.46 -66.81
CA LEU A 348 -92.90 -30.61 -67.71
C LEU A 348 -93.81 -30.59 -68.95
N GLY A 349 -94.86 -29.78 -68.97
CA GLY A 349 -95.85 -29.78 -70.05
C GLY A 349 -96.79 -31.00 -70.04
N GLN A 350 -97.84 -30.98 -70.86
CA GLN A 350 -99.00 -31.87 -70.70
C GLN A 350 -98.73 -33.38 -70.78
N ASN A 351 -97.57 -33.83 -71.28
CA ASN A 351 -97.12 -35.23 -71.21
C ASN A 351 -95.59 -35.27 -71.29
N ALA A 352 -94.92 -35.68 -70.22
CA ALA A 352 -93.45 -35.65 -70.15
C ALA A 352 -92.85 -36.72 -69.24
N GLU A 353 -91.62 -37.11 -69.56
CA GLU A 353 -90.81 -38.08 -68.84
C GLU A 353 -89.64 -37.36 -68.14
N GLY A 354 -89.34 -37.77 -66.90
CA GLY A 354 -88.25 -37.24 -66.09
C GLY A 354 -87.37 -38.35 -65.51
N GLN A 355 -86.13 -38.01 -65.13
CA GLN A 355 -85.19 -38.92 -64.48
C GLN A 355 -84.54 -38.22 -63.28
N THR A 356 -84.43 -38.92 -62.14
CA THR A 356 -83.62 -38.48 -61.00
C THR A 356 -82.58 -39.54 -60.62
N SER A 357 -81.44 -39.11 -60.09
CA SER A 357 -80.34 -40.00 -59.72
C SER A 357 -79.71 -39.62 -58.39
N ALA A 358 -79.40 -40.61 -57.56
CA ALA A 358 -78.66 -40.46 -56.30
C ALA A 358 -77.36 -41.28 -56.34
N THR A 359 -76.26 -40.71 -55.84
CA THR A 359 -74.96 -41.36 -55.69
C THR A 359 -74.62 -41.61 -54.24
N LEU A 360 -74.13 -42.81 -53.92
CA LEU A 360 -73.62 -43.20 -52.61
C LEU A 360 -72.11 -43.42 -52.68
N SER A 361 -71.38 -42.95 -51.67
CA SER A 361 -69.95 -43.24 -51.46
C SER A 361 -69.71 -43.52 -49.98
N LEU A 362 -69.11 -44.68 -49.67
CA LEU A 362 -68.65 -45.10 -48.34
C LEU A 362 -67.16 -45.43 -48.34
#